data_AF-A0A2R6P213-F1
#
_entry.id   AF-A0A2R6P213-F1
#
_cell.length_a   1.000
_cell.length_b   1.000
_cell.length_c   1.000
_cell.angle_alpha   90.00
_cell.angle_beta   90.00
_cell.angle_gamma   90.00
#
_symmetry.space_group_name_H-M   'P 1'
#
loop_
_entity.id
_entity.type
_entity.pdbx_description
1 polymer ?
#
loop_
_entity_poly.entity_id
_entity_poly.type
_entity_poly.pdbx_seq_one_letter_code
_entity_poly.pdbx_strand_id
1 'polypeptide(L)'
;MHLWITKESGTPSSQKVPGGEQGTYSYWDPENWEKSRKEITVLYTDLEEKSIPVFAPGQTLQMSQTQPSIQSQQQQQQQQQQQVIAAGGRAGSFQGMGMAAM
;
A
#
# COMPACT_ATOMS: atom_id res chain seq x y z
N MET A 1 18.56 5.54 -11.14
CA MET A 1 19.47 5.03 -10.10
C MET A 1 19.22 5.85 -8.86
N HIS A 2 18.75 5.23 -7.77
CA HIS A 2 18.45 5.95 -6.51
C HIS A 2 19.61 5.72 -5.55
N LEU A 3 20.10 6.80 -4.93
CA LEU A 3 21.21 6.76 -4.00
C LEU A 3 20.80 7.45 -2.71
N TRP A 4 21.25 6.90 -1.59
CA TRP A 4 21.14 7.58 -0.31
C TRP A 4 22.19 8.67 -0.24
N ILE A 5 21.77 9.90 0.05
CA ILE A 5 22.65 11.04 0.21
C ILE A 5 22.49 11.67 1.58
N THR A 6 23.56 12.25 2.11
CA THR A 6 23.53 13.06 3.32
C THR A 6 24.46 14.26 3.18
N LYS A 7 24.06 15.39 3.76
CA LYS A 7 24.85 16.61 3.73
C LYS A 7 26.14 16.41 4.53
N GLU A 8 27.27 16.77 3.95
CA GLU A 8 28.56 16.66 4.62
C GLU A 8 28.66 17.68 5.77
N SER A 9 29.10 17.25 6.95
CA SER A 9 29.38 18.15 8.07
C SER A 9 30.81 18.71 7.98
N GLY A 10 31.01 19.94 8.49
CA GLY A 10 32.34 20.57 8.51
C GLY A 10 32.84 21.13 7.17
N THR A 11 31.98 21.17 6.15
CA THR A 11 32.25 21.85 4.87
C THR A 11 31.62 23.23 4.81
N PRO A 12 32.02 24.10 3.86
CA PRO A 12 31.33 25.36 3.62
C PRO A 12 29.82 25.13 3.49
N SER A 13 29.05 26.09 4.01
CA SER A 13 27.59 26.07 3.95
C SER A 13 27.11 25.92 2.50
N SER A 14 26.22 24.97 2.24
CA SER A 14 25.59 24.82 0.92
C SER A 14 24.94 26.14 0.46
N GLN A 15 25.10 26.45 -0.83
CA GLN A 15 24.45 27.58 -1.47
C GLN A 15 23.01 27.20 -1.83
N LYS A 16 22.04 28.05 -1.46
CA LYS A 16 20.65 27.83 -1.88
C LYS A 16 20.48 28.15 -3.36
N VAL A 17 19.73 27.30 -4.06
CA VAL A 17 19.32 27.51 -5.46
C VAL A 17 17.79 27.41 -5.55
N PRO A 18 17.15 27.94 -6.59
CA PRO A 18 15.71 27.77 -6.77
C PRO A 18 15.32 26.28 -6.75
N GLY A 19 14.46 25.91 -5.80
CA GLY A 19 13.99 24.52 -5.65
C GLY A 19 14.98 23.56 -4.98
N GLY A 20 16.10 24.03 -4.44
CA GLY A 20 17.12 23.13 -3.90
C GLY A 20 18.29 23.79 -3.19
N GLU A 21 19.41 23.06 -3.15
CA GLU A 21 20.70 23.56 -2.66
C GLU A 21 21.87 22.89 -3.40
N GLN A 22 22.99 23.60 -3.48
CA GLN A 22 24.25 23.10 -4.01
C GLN A 22 25.27 23.01 -2.87
N GLY A 23 25.92 21.85 -2.73
CA GLY A 23 26.95 21.68 -1.73
C GLY A 23 27.62 20.33 -1.77
N THR A 24 28.41 20.04 -0.75
CA THR A 24 29.07 18.74 -0.61
C THR A 24 28.14 17.74 0.08
N TYR A 25 27.96 16.58 -0.54
CA TYR A 25 27.21 15.46 0.01
C TYR A 25 28.08 14.21 0.01
N SER A 26 27.83 13.37 1.01
CA SER A 26 28.23 11.97 1.00
C SER A 26 27.10 11.12 0.44
N TYR A 27 27.43 10.11 -0.37
CA TYR A 27 26.48 9.14 -0.88
C TYR A 27 27.00 7.72 -0.69
N TRP A 28 26.08 6.75 -0.70
CA TRP A 28 26.41 5.33 -0.66
C TRP A 28 26.51 4.78 -2.09
N ASP A 29 27.67 4.22 -2.45
CA ASP A 29 27.87 3.52 -3.72
C ASP A 29 27.66 2.01 -3.52
N PRO A 30 26.56 1.43 -4.03
CA PRO A 30 26.29 0.00 -3.88
C PRO A 30 27.16 -0.89 -4.76
N GLU A 31 27.78 -0.36 -5.83
CA GLU A 31 28.63 -1.14 -6.74
C GLU A 31 30.00 -1.39 -6.11
N ASN A 32 30.57 -0.35 -5.51
CA ASN A 32 31.88 -0.40 -4.85
C ASN A 32 31.79 -0.65 -3.34
N TRP A 33 30.57 -0.66 -2.78
CA TRP A 33 30.28 -0.86 -1.35
C TRP A 33 31.03 0.13 -0.44
N GLU A 34 31.04 1.39 -0.84
CA GLU A 34 31.76 2.45 -0.15
C GLU A 34 30.91 3.71 0.06
N LYS A 35 31.36 4.55 0.99
CA LYS A 35 30.85 5.90 1.18
C LYS A 35 31.78 6.87 0.45
N SER A 36 31.27 7.54 -0.56
CA SER A 36 32.02 8.52 -1.35
C SER A 36 31.45 9.93 -1.15
N ARG A 37 32.25 10.95 -1.48
CA ARG A 37 31.91 12.37 -1.30
C ARG A 37 31.99 13.09 -2.63
N LYS A 38 31.00 13.95 -2.91
CA LYS A 38 30.94 14.73 -4.16
C LYS A 38 30.20 16.05 -3.95
N GLU A 39 30.51 17.03 -4.81
CA GLU A 39 29.71 18.24 -4.94
C GLU A 39 28.47 17.98 -5.80
N ILE A 40 27.29 18.21 -5.23
CA ILE A 40 25.99 17.87 -5.81
C ILE A 40 25.04 19.06 -5.67
N THR A 41 24.26 19.31 -6.73
CA THR A 41 23.06 20.14 -6.65
C THR A 41 21.86 19.24 -6.39
N VAL A 42 21.26 19.38 -5.22
CA VAL A 42 20.08 18.62 -4.79
C VAL A 42 18.85 19.47 -5.03
N LEU A 43 17.97 19.01 -5.92
CA LEU A 43 16.61 19.54 -6.05
C LEU A 43 15.68 18.81 -5.10
N TYR A 44 14.87 19.54 -4.34
CA TYR A 44 14.00 18.93 -3.33
C TYR A 44 12.87 18.09 -3.95
N THR A 45 12.54 18.33 -5.22
CA THR A 45 11.58 17.53 -5.99
C THR A 45 12.06 16.12 -6.28
N ASP A 46 13.38 15.89 -6.23
CA ASP A 46 14.00 14.62 -6.60
C ASP A 46 14.29 13.74 -5.37
N LEU A 47 14.00 14.25 -4.16
CA LEU A 47 14.14 13.51 -2.91
C LEU A 47 12.87 12.70 -2.63
N GLU A 48 13.03 11.44 -2.26
CA GLU A 48 11.92 10.59 -1.84
C GLU A 48 11.29 11.09 -0.52
N GLU A 49 9.96 11.04 -0.42
CA GLU A 49 9.24 11.44 0.79
C GLU A 49 9.26 10.34 1.85
N LYS A 50 9.39 10.75 3.12
CA LYS A 50 9.45 9.83 4.28
C LYS A 50 8.12 9.11 4.58
N SER A 51 7.03 9.50 3.93
CA SER A 51 5.64 9.21 4.33
C SER A 51 5.01 7.97 3.69
N ILE A 52 5.71 7.24 2.82
CA ILE A 52 5.18 5.99 2.25
C ILE A 52 5.77 4.81 3.01
N PRO A 53 5.09 4.27 4.05
CA PRO A 53 5.53 3.05 4.69
C PRO A 53 5.44 1.89 3.68
N VAL A 54 6.59 1.40 3.24
CA VAL A 54 6.71 0.19 2.38
C VAL A 54 6.09 -1.05 3.05
N PHE A 55 5.94 -1.03 4.38
CA PHE A 55 5.33 -2.11 5.17
C PHE A 55 4.16 -1.59 6.00
N ALA A 56 3.17 -0.94 5.35
CA ALA A 56 1.90 -0.67 6.01
C ALA A 56 1.24 -2.00 6.45
N PRO A 57 0.72 -2.11 7.68
CA PRO A 57 -0.05 -3.29 8.11
C PRO A 57 -1.19 -3.56 7.12
N GLY A 58 -1.15 -4.71 6.45
CA GLY A 58 -2.13 -5.10 5.42
C GLY A 58 -1.64 -5.02 3.98
N GLN A 59 -0.46 -4.45 3.70
CA GLN A 59 0.20 -4.57 2.40
C GLN A 59 1.16 -5.75 2.44
N THR A 60 0.72 -6.91 1.95
CA THR A 60 1.63 -8.01 1.64
C THR A 60 2.42 -7.63 0.38
N LEU A 61 3.70 -7.99 0.32
CA LEU A 61 4.53 -7.82 -0.87
C LEU A 61 3.90 -8.59 -2.03
N GLN A 62 3.11 -7.92 -2.87
CA GLN A 62 2.60 -8.50 -4.11
C GLN A 62 3.76 -8.55 -5.11
N MET A 63 4.46 -9.68 -5.13
CA MET A 63 5.34 -10.05 -6.23
C MET A 63 4.50 -10.04 -7.50
N SER A 64 4.80 -9.17 -8.46
CA SER A 64 4.13 -9.10 -9.76
C SER A 64 4.48 -10.34 -10.59
N GLN A 65 3.78 -11.45 -10.31
CA GLN A 65 3.76 -12.62 -11.18
C GLN A 65 2.84 -12.34 -12.36
N THR A 66 3.43 -12.15 -13.54
CA THR A 66 2.72 -12.27 -14.82
C THR A 66 2.19 -13.69 -14.96
N GLN A 67 0.88 -13.89 -14.76
CA GLN A 67 0.23 -15.19 -14.91
C GLN A 67 -0.80 -15.13 -16.07
N PRO A 68 -0.72 -16.04 -17.06
CA PRO A 68 -1.71 -16.14 -18.13
C PRO A 68 -2.99 -16.84 -17.63
N SER A 69 -4.14 -16.30 -18.04
CA SER A 69 -5.49 -16.77 -17.69
C SER A 69 -5.86 -18.04 -18.45
N ILE A 70 -6.22 -19.12 -17.73
CA ILE A 70 -7.02 -20.23 -18.25
C ILE A 70 -8.32 -20.28 -17.44
N GLN A 71 -9.42 -20.13 -18.18
CA GLN A 71 -10.81 -20.15 -17.71
C GLN A 71 -11.35 -21.58 -17.80
N SER A 72 -11.96 -22.09 -16.74
CA SER A 72 -12.80 -23.29 -16.81
C SER A 72 -14.02 -23.19 -15.88
N GLN A 73 -15.18 -23.21 -16.50
CA GLN A 73 -16.52 -23.42 -15.92
C GLN A 73 -16.68 -24.86 -15.42
N GLN A 74 -17.39 -25.07 -14.31
CA GLN A 74 -18.12 -26.32 -13.99
C GLN A 74 -19.24 -25.99 -12.98
N GLN A 75 -20.51 -25.99 -13.42
CA GLN A 75 -21.56 -27.03 -13.28
C GLN A 75 -22.15 -27.12 -11.84
N GLN A 76 -23.35 -26.62 -11.57
CA GLN A 76 -24.69 -27.25 -11.76
C GLN A 76 -24.81 -28.70 -11.29
N GLN A 77 -25.42 -28.92 -10.11
CA GLN A 77 -26.55 -29.85 -9.85
C GLN A 77 -26.80 -30.01 -8.34
N GLN A 78 -28.03 -29.72 -7.87
CA GLN A 78 -28.80 -30.58 -6.95
C GLN A 78 -30.22 -30.03 -6.72
N GLN A 79 -31.19 -30.59 -7.46
CA GLN A 79 -32.55 -30.90 -7.01
C GLN A 79 -32.45 -32.19 -6.14
N GLN A 80 -33.30 -32.59 -5.19
CA GLN A 80 -34.76 -32.57 -5.02
C GLN A 80 -35.08 -33.25 -3.66
N GLN A 81 -36.25 -32.95 -3.04
CA GLN A 81 -37.04 -33.67 -1.98
C GLN A 81 -37.45 -32.71 -0.82
N GLN A 82 -38.67 -32.66 -0.27
CA GLN A 82 -39.93 -33.38 -0.48
C GLN A 82 -41.09 -32.63 0.25
N GLN A 83 -42.29 -32.77 -0.32
CA GLN A 83 -43.66 -32.36 0.09
C GLN A 83 -44.05 -32.97 1.47
N VAL A 84 -44.88 -32.41 2.37
CA VAL A 84 -46.36 -32.22 2.30
C VAL A 84 -46.96 -31.45 3.52
N ILE A 85 -47.90 -30.53 3.22
CA ILE A 85 -49.26 -30.30 3.79
C ILE A 85 -49.50 -30.00 5.29
N ALA A 86 -50.00 -28.78 5.61
CA ALA A 86 -51.23 -28.51 6.40
C ALA A 86 -51.39 -26.97 6.60
N ALA A 87 -52.27 -26.31 5.86
CA ALA A 87 -53.61 -25.89 6.30
C ALA A 87 -53.64 -24.72 7.33
N GLY A 88 -53.98 -23.52 6.85
CA GLY A 88 -54.87 -22.62 7.59
C GLY A 88 -54.34 -21.24 8.02
N GLY A 89 -55.08 -20.19 7.63
CA GLY A 89 -55.25 -18.95 8.40
C GLY A 89 -54.22 -17.84 8.10
N ARG A 90 -54.59 -16.81 7.33
CA ARG A 90 -55.22 -15.55 7.79
C ARG A 90 -54.29 -14.59 8.55
N ALA A 91 -54.01 -13.47 7.89
CA ALA A 91 -54.14 -12.10 8.39
C ALA A 91 -53.29 -11.60 9.58
N GLY A 92 -52.77 -10.37 9.42
CA GLY A 92 -52.29 -9.48 10.49
C GLY A 92 -50.76 -9.32 10.47
N SER A 93 -50.18 -8.18 10.11
CA SER A 93 -50.13 -6.87 10.83
C SER A 93 -49.50 -6.97 12.22
N PHE A 94 -48.68 -5.95 12.54
CA PHE A 94 -48.10 -5.57 13.85
C PHE A 94 -46.62 -6.00 14.01
N GLN A 95 -45.61 -5.12 13.88
CA GLN A 95 -45.25 -3.94 14.69
C GLN A 95 -44.64 -4.30 16.06
N GLY A 96 -43.40 -3.84 16.29
CA GLY A 96 -42.93 -3.26 17.57
C GLY A 96 -42.90 -4.10 18.86
N MET A 97 -41.70 -4.20 19.43
CA MET A 97 -41.29 -4.18 20.87
C MET A 97 -40.03 -5.07 20.97
N GLY A 98 -38.84 -4.57 21.29
CA GLY A 98 -38.52 -3.72 22.43
C GLY A 98 -38.04 -4.63 23.56
N MET A 99 -36.80 -4.50 24.02
CA MET A 99 -36.42 -4.74 25.41
C MET A 99 -35.08 -4.05 25.71
N ALA A 100 -35.19 -3.02 26.54
CA ALA A 100 -34.14 -2.54 27.42
C ALA A 100 -34.27 -3.28 28.77
N ALA A 101 -33.15 -3.73 29.31
CA ALA A 101 -32.89 -4.09 30.71
C ALA A 101 -31.42 -4.58 30.72
N MET A 102 -30.54 -4.31 31.67
CA MET A 102 -30.52 -3.52 32.91
C MET A 102 -29.02 -3.36 33.23
#